data_AF-G8C3T4-F1
#
_entry.id   AF-G8C3T4-F1
#
_cell.length_a   1.000
_cell.length_b   1.000
_cell.length_c   1.000
_cell.angle_alpha   90.00
_cell.angle_beta   90.00
_cell.angle_gamma   90.00
#
_symmetry.space_group_name_H-M   'P 1'
#
loop_
_entity.id
_entity.type
_entity.pdbx_description
1 polymer ?
#
loop_
_entity_poly.entity_id
_entity_poly.type
_entity_poly.pdbx_seq_one_letter_code
_entity_poly.pdbx_strand_id
1 'polypeptide(L)'
;MSEGSLSIQEIREYVKQFQLYADREAFNKLLDIYYLDACRYASKFLSHQLYSDSIRWSYEEVSSYVFIAFWKAVKNYRWNDIRSVSFKNYLYQLIKYETMHELKRVFACKEVQDLDKKWYKETEEAKLERDDSSVLERIVLRGRVSTIYEFLLPKGRDYALIWELKSQGVKNLEIRERLQLSDSTFKSKWQYIKKLILKAYPSVDKIY
;
A
#
# COMPACT_ATOMS: atom_id res chain seq x y z
N MET A 1 -17.60 6.37 -19.33
CA MET A 1 -18.83 5.56 -19.42
C MET A 1 -19.00 4.90 -18.06
N SER A 2 -20.07 5.22 -17.35
CA SER A 2 -20.26 4.80 -15.96
C SER A 2 -20.91 3.40 -15.96
N GLU A 3 -20.13 2.37 -15.66
CA GLU A 3 -20.62 0.99 -15.53
C GLU A 3 -21.55 0.87 -14.32
N GLY A 4 -22.77 0.37 -14.58
CA GLY A 4 -23.73 0.06 -13.54
C GLY A 4 -23.19 -1.02 -12.62
N SER A 5 -22.99 -0.70 -11.36
CA SER A 5 -22.65 -1.69 -10.34
C SER A 5 -23.81 -2.68 -10.21
N LEU A 6 -23.58 -3.94 -10.61
CA LEU A 6 -24.55 -5.01 -10.40
C LEU A 6 -24.88 -5.15 -8.91
N SER A 7 -26.15 -5.46 -8.64
CA SER A 7 -26.63 -5.71 -7.30
C SER A 7 -26.04 -7.00 -6.73
N ILE A 8 -25.96 -7.07 -5.39
CA ILE A 8 -25.51 -8.27 -4.66
C ILE A 8 -26.32 -9.51 -5.06
N GLN A 9 -27.60 -9.32 -5.39
CA GLN A 9 -28.49 -10.41 -5.78
C GLN A 9 -28.14 -10.98 -7.15
N GLU A 10 -27.80 -10.14 -8.12
CA GLU A 10 -27.37 -10.58 -9.46
C GLU A 10 -26.07 -11.38 -9.40
N ILE A 11 -25.11 -10.93 -8.59
CA ILE A 11 -23.85 -11.65 -8.36
C ILE A 11 -24.11 -13.05 -7.79
N ARG A 12 -25.03 -13.16 -6.81
CA ARG A 12 -25.40 -14.46 -6.22
C ARG A 12 -26.07 -15.37 -7.24
N GLU A 13 -26.91 -14.82 -8.10
CA GLU A 13 -27.57 -15.61 -9.14
C GLU A 13 -26.55 -16.14 -10.15
N TYR A 14 -25.61 -15.33 -10.63
CA TYR A 14 -24.55 -15.82 -11.52
C TYR A 14 -23.70 -16.92 -10.89
N VAL A 15 -23.35 -16.79 -9.60
CA VAL A 15 -22.61 -17.84 -8.89
C VAL A 15 -23.42 -19.12 -8.80
N LYS A 16 -24.72 -19.02 -8.46
CA LYS A 16 -25.63 -20.15 -8.38
C LYS A 16 -25.81 -20.85 -9.74
N GLN A 17 -26.00 -20.08 -10.81
CA GLN A 17 -26.14 -20.61 -12.18
C GLN A 17 -24.90 -21.42 -12.58
N PHE A 18 -23.71 -20.90 -12.31
CA PHE A 18 -22.47 -21.64 -12.56
C PHE A 18 -22.36 -22.90 -11.69
N GLN A 19 -22.65 -22.83 -10.40
CA GLN A 19 -22.48 -23.98 -9.50
C GLN A 19 -23.46 -25.13 -9.79
N LEU A 20 -24.71 -24.82 -10.15
CA LEU A 20 -25.75 -25.83 -10.39
C LEU A 20 -25.75 -26.36 -11.82
N TYR A 21 -25.48 -25.49 -12.80
CA TYR A 21 -25.66 -25.81 -14.22
C TYR A 21 -24.38 -25.72 -15.04
N ALA A 22 -23.22 -25.42 -14.42
CA ALA A 22 -21.96 -25.18 -15.11
C ALA A 22 -22.07 -24.10 -16.21
N ASP A 23 -22.94 -23.10 -15.99
CA ASP A 23 -23.19 -22.01 -16.93
C ASP A 23 -21.94 -21.16 -17.16
N ARG A 24 -21.35 -21.29 -18.34
CA ARG A 24 -20.15 -20.57 -18.75
C ARG A 24 -20.40 -19.09 -18.98
N GLU A 25 -21.61 -18.69 -19.39
CA GLU A 25 -21.94 -17.28 -19.58
C GLU A 25 -22.00 -16.58 -18.22
N ALA A 26 -22.63 -17.20 -17.23
CA ALA A 26 -22.65 -16.68 -15.86
C ALA A 26 -21.23 -16.56 -15.27
N PHE A 27 -20.35 -17.54 -15.52
CA PHE A 27 -18.95 -17.47 -15.12
C PHE A 27 -18.19 -16.32 -15.80
N ASN A 28 -18.35 -16.18 -17.12
CA ASN A 28 -17.70 -15.12 -17.88
C ASN A 28 -18.19 -13.74 -17.46
N LYS A 29 -19.48 -13.58 -17.15
CA LYS A 29 -20.00 -12.34 -16.57
C LYS A 29 -19.34 -11.99 -15.24
N LEU A 30 -19.17 -12.97 -14.36
CA LEU A 30 -18.45 -12.74 -13.10
C LEU A 30 -16.97 -12.37 -13.33
N LEU A 31 -16.32 -12.96 -14.34
CA LEU A 31 -14.96 -12.60 -14.73
C LEU A 31 -14.91 -11.14 -15.21
N ASP A 32 -15.78 -10.75 -16.14
CA ASP A 32 -15.80 -9.38 -16.68
C ASP A 32 -15.92 -8.33 -15.57
N ILE A 33 -16.72 -8.63 -14.52
CA ILE A 33 -16.95 -7.73 -13.38
C ILE A 33 -15.73 -7.64 -12.46
N TYR A 34 -15.10 -8.77 -12.12
CA TYR A 34 -14.16 -8.83 -11.00
C TYR A 34 -12.71 -9.03 -11.40
N TYR A 35 -12.43 -9.54 -12.59
CA TYR A 35 -11.11 -10.05 -12.96
C TYR A 35 -10.05 -8.95 -12.96
N LEU A 36 -10.31 -7.83 -13.62
CA LEU A 36 -9.36 -6.72 -13.71
C LEU A 36 -9.01 -6.16 -12.32
N ASP A 37 -10.02 -5.93 -11.49
CA ASP A 37 -9.84 -5.42 -10.13
C ASP A 37 -9.18 -6.44 -9.20
N ALA A 38 -9.44 -7.73 -9.39
CA ALA A 38 -8.77 -8.81 -8.70
C ALA A 38 -7.27 -8.90 -9.08
N CYS A 39 -6.92 -8.74 -10.36
CA CYS A 39 -5.54 -8.65 -10.83
C CYS A 39 -4.81 -7.44 -10.26
N ARG A 40 -5.46 -6.27 -10.20
CA ARG A 40 -4.92 -5.07 -9.54
C ARG A 40 -4.68 -5.30 -8.05
N TYR A 41 -5.63 -5.94 -7.37
CA TYR A 41 -5.51 -6.29 -5.95
C TYR A 41 -4.34 -7.25 -5.71
N ALA A 42 -4.24 -8.32 -6.49
CA ALA A 42 -3.17 -9.31 -6.38
C ALA A 42 -1.80 -8.69 -6.63
N SER A 43 -1.66 -7.88 -7.68
CA SER A 43 -0.42 -7.16 -8.00
C SER A 43 0.02 -6.27 -6.85
N LYS A 44 -0.91 -5.51 -6.27
CA LYS A 44 -0.64 -4.65 -5.11
C LYS A 44 -0.28 -5.46 -3.86
N PHE A 45 -0.95 -6.59 -3.63
CA PHE A 45 -0.68 -7.46 -2.51
C PHE A 45 0.73 -8.05 -2.59
N LEU A 46 1.10 -8.59 -3.75
CA LEU A 46 2.42 -9.14 -4.03
C LEU A 46 3.52 -8.09 -3.87
N SER A 47 3.32 -6.88 -4.42
CA SER A 47 4.32 -5.81 -4.31
C SER A 47 4.52 -5.26 -2.90
N HIS A 48 3.50 -5.34 -2.03
CA HIS A 48 3.59 -4.82 -0.65
C HIS A 48 4.02 -5.86 0.39
N GLN A 49 3.83 -7.15 0.12
CA GLN A 49 4.10 -8.22 1.08
C GLN A 49 5.40 -8.98 0.78
N LEU A 50 5.85 -8.99 -0.48
CA LEU A 50 7.09 -9.65 -0.88
C LEU A 50 8.18 -8.62 -1.13
N TYR A 51 8.97 -8.41 -0.08
CA TYR A 51 10.17 -7.61 -0.07
C TYR A 51 11.36 -8.43 -0.60
N SER A 52 11.27 -8.91 -1.84
CA SER A 52 12.37 -9.62 -2.48
C SER A 52 12.56 -9.12 -3.89
N ASP A 53 13.64 -8.37 -4.11
CA ASP A 53 14.14 -7.92 -5.43
C ASP A 53 14.35 -9.09 -6.40
N SER A 54 14.40 -10.31 -5.87
CA SER A 54 14.61 -11.53 -6.63
C SER A 54 13.35 -12.06 -7.30
N ILE A 55 12.16 -11.59 -6.92
CA ILE A 55 10.89 -12.08 -7.48
C ILE A 55 10.18 -10.96 -8.23
N ARG A 56 10.40 -10.93 -9.55
CA ARG A 56 9.65 -10.08 -10.46
C ARG A 56 8.48 -10.87 -11.02
N TRP A 57 7.28 -10.54 -10.57
CA TRP A 57 6.05 -11.15 -11.04
C TRP A 57 5.74 -10.70 -12.46
N SER A 58 5.57 -11.65 -13.37
CA SER A 58 5.00 -11.33 -14.67
C SER A 58 3.50 -11.10 -14.55
N TYR A 59 2.94 -10.34 -15.49
CA TYR A 59 1.50 -10.14 -15.56
C TYR A 59 0.76 -11.48 -15.73
N GLU A 60 1.34 -12.40 -16.50
CA GLU A 60 0.81 -13.73 -16.78
C GLU A 60 0.73 -14.60 -15.51
N GLU A 61 1.73 -14.52 -14.63
CA GLU A 61 1.74 -15.23 -13.35
C GLU A 61 0.63 -14.71 -12.42
N VAL A 62 0.52 -13.39 -12.27
CA VAL A 62 -0.53 -12.77 -11.46
C VAL A 62 -1.92 -13.14 -11.99
N SER A 63 -2.10 -13.03 -13.32
CA SER A 63 -3.32 -13.40 -14.04
C SER A 63 -3.70 -14.86 -13.76
N SER A 64 -2.73 -15.79 -13.84
CA SER A 64 -2.95 -17.21 -13.59
C SER A 64 -3.36 -17.50 -12.14
N TYR A 65 -2.73 -16.88 -11.15
CA TYR A 65 -3.10 -17.06 -9.75
C TYR A 65 -4.49 -16.51 -9.44
N VAL A 66 -4.80 -15.33 -9.97
CA VAL A 66 -6.12 -14.72 -9.83
C VAL A 66 -7.18 -15.61 -10.45
N PHE A 67 -6.93 -16.16 -11.64
CA PHE A 67 -7.87 -17.06 -12.30
C PHE A 67 -8.13 -18.33 -11.47
N ILE A 68 -7.10 -18.95 -10.90
CA ILE A 68 -7.25 -20.13 -10.04
C ILE A 68 -8.05 -19.80 -8.78
N ALA A 69 -7.71 -18.69 -8.10
CA ALA A 69 -8.43 -18.23 -6.92
C ALA A 69 -9.89 -17.88 -7.25
N PHE A 70 -10.12 -17.29 -8.42
CA PHE A 70 -11.44 -16.96 -8.92
C PHE A 70 -12.28 -18.19 -9.20
N TRP A 71 -11.73 -19.18 -9.90
CA TRP A 71 -12.39 -20.46 -10.14
C TRP A 71 -12.80 -21.14 -8.82
N LYS A 72 -11.89 -21.17 -7.85
CA LYS A 72 -12.17 -21.68 -6.50
C LYS A 72 -13.24 -20.85 -5.79
N ALA A 73 -13.23 -19.52 -5.95
CA ALA A 73 -14.21 -18.63 -5.35
C ALA A 73 -15.61 -18.92 -5.89
N VAL A 74 -15.79 -18.94 -7.21
CA VAL A 74 -17.10 -19.21 -7.81
C VAL A 74 -17.58 -20.62 -7.46
N LYS A 75 -16.70 -21.63 -7.42
CA LYS A 75 -17.10 -23.01 -7.09
C LYS A 75 -17.52 -23.20 -5.64
N ASN A 76 -16.89 -22.51 -4.69
CA ASN A 76 -17.06 -22.78 -3.25
C ASN A 76 -17.84 -21.71 -2.49
N TYR A 77 -18.16 -20.58 -3.12
CA TYR A 77 -18.89 -19.51 -2.47
C TYR A 77 -20.31 -19.95 -2.06
N ARG A 78 -20.67 -19.72 -0.79
CA ARG A 78 -21.97 -20.07 -0.23
C ARG A 78 -23.00 -18.99 -0.55
N TRP A 79 -23.50 -18.97 -1.78
CA TRP A 79 -24.49 -17.98 -2.25
C TRP A 79 -25.82 -18.01 -1.48
N ASN A 80 -26.16 -19.12 -0.85
CA ASN A 80 -27.38 -19.31 -0.06
C ASN A 80 -27.25 -18.86 1.41
N ASP A 81 -26.05 -18.51 1.88
CA ASP A 81 -25.83 -18.09 3.26
C ASP A 81 -26.01 -16.57 3.38
N ILE A 82 -27.03 -16.15 4.13
CA ILE A 82 -27.37 -14.74 4.35
C ILE A 82 -26.26 -14.01 5.14
N ARG A 83 -25.46 -14.73 5.95
CA ARG A 83 -24.34 -14.17 6.72
C ARG A 83 -23.01 -14.23 5.96
N SER A 84 -23.02 -14.67 4.69
CA SER A 84 -21.80 -14.73 3.89
C SER A 84 -21.21 -13.34 3.67
N VAL A 85 -19.89 -13.27 3.80
CA VAL A 85 -19.08 -12.14 3.33
C VAL A 85 -19.38 -11.92 1.83
N SER A 86 -19.35 -10.67 1.35
CA SER A 86 -19.58 -10.38 -0.07
C SER A 86 -18.65 -11.19 -0.97
N PHE A 87 -19.12 -11.59 -2.15
CA PHE A 87 -18.33 -12.38 -3.10
C PHE A 87 -16.97 -11.75 -3.39
N LYS A 88 -16.93 -10.43 -3.58
CA LYS A 88 -15.70 -9.65 -3.76
C LYS A 88 -14.69 -9.86 -2.61
N ASN A 89 -15.15 -9.73 -1.37
CA ASN A 89 -14.27 -9.88 -0.21
C ASN A 89 -13.81 -11.33 -0.04
N TYR A 90 -14.69 -12.29 -0.31
CA TYR A 90 -14.34 -13.71 -0.31
C TYR A 90 -13.28 -14.04 -1.38
N LEU A 91 -13.46 -13.53 -2.60
CA LEU A 91 -12.50 -13.64 -3.69
C LEU A 91 -11.13 -13.05 -3.30
N TYR A 92 -11.11 -11.86 -2.71
CA TYR A 92 -9.85 -11.22 -2.31
C TYR A 92 -9.12 -11.98 -1.20
N GLN A 93 -9.87 -12.54 -0.25
CA GLN A 93 -9.31 -13.44 0.75
C GLN A 93 -8.70 -14.68 0.10
N LEU A 94 -9.42 -15.32 -0.84
CA LEU A 94 -8.89 -16.47 -1.57
C LEU A 94 -7.64 -16.13 -2.36
N ILE A 95 -7.61 -15.01 -3.09
CA ILE A 95 -6.41 -14.54 -3.80
C ILE A 95 -5.25 -14.43 -2.82
N LYS A 96 -5.43 -13.75 -1.68
CA LYS A 96 -4.41 -13.63 -0.65
C LYS A 96 -3.90 -14.99 -0.17
N TYR A 97 -4.80 -15.92 0.17
CA TYR A 97 -4.42 -17.23 0.71
C TYR A 97 -3.73 -18.12 -0.32
N GLU A 98 -4.29 -18.21 -1.53
CA GLU A 98 -3.75 -19.02 -2.62
C GLU A 98 -2.38 -18.52 -3.08
N THR A 99 -2.26 -17.20 -3.26
CA THR A 99 -0.97 -16.59 -3.59
C THR A 99 0.06 -16.87 -2.49
N MET A 100 -0.27 -16.68 -1.21
CA MET A 100 0.66 -17.01 -0.10
C MET A 100 1.01 -18.49 -0.01
N HIS A 101 0.06 -19.38 -0.28
CA HIS A 101 0.29 -20.82 -0.28
C HIS A 101 1.26 -21.22 -1.39
N GLU A 102 1.05 -20.71 -2.61
CA GLU A 102 1.94 -20.96 -3.75
C GLU A 102 3.34 -20.39 -3.52
N LEU A 103 3.45 -19.20 -2.93
CA LEU A 103 4.73 -18.60 -2.56
C LEU A 103 5.53 -19.47 -1.59
N LYS A 104 4.86 -19.98 -0.54
CA LYS A 104 5.47 -20.87 0.43
C LYS A 104 5.90 -22.20 -0.21
N ARG A 105 5.08 -22.72 -1.14
CA ARG A 105 5.33 -23.97 -1.84
C ARG A 105 6.50 -23.88 -2.83
N VAL A 106 6.52 -22.85 -3.67
CA VAL A 106 7.47 -22.72 -4.80
C VAL A 106 8.80 -22.12 -4.37
N PHE A 107 8.78 -21.11 -3.51
CA PHE A 107 9.98 -20.32 -3.19
C PHE A 107 10.56 -20.60 -1.80
N ALA A 108 10.01 -21.59 -1.07
CA ALA A 108 10.29 -21.80 0.36
C ALA A 108 10.24 -20.47 1.13
N CYS A 109 9.34 -19.57 0.70
CA CYS A 109 9.30 -18.19 1.16
C CYS A 109 8.91 -18.18 2.63
N LYS A 110 9.90 -18.08 3.52
CA LYS A 110 9.67 -17.81 4.93
C LYS A 110 8.99 -16.45 5.00
N GLU A 111 7.92 -16.34 5.80
CA GLU A 111 7.32 -15.04 6.08
C GLU A 111 8.42 -14.13 6.61
N VAL A 112 8.70 -13.07 5.84
CA VAL A 112 9.66 -12.03 6.18
C VAL A 112 9.18 -11.44 7.50
N GLN A 113 9.94 -11.67 8.58
CA GLN A 113 9.58 -11.15 9.90
C GLN A 113 9.53 -9.62 9.84
N ASP A 114 8.75 -8.97 10.70
CA ASP A 114 8.61 -7.50 10.64
C ASP A 114 9.96 -6.76 10.82
N LEU A 115 10.96 -7.42 11.41
CA LEU A 115 12.35 -6.98 11.47
C LEU A 115 13.02 -6.95 10.08
N ASP A 116 12.85 -8.00 9.28
CA ASP A 116 13.40 -8.11 7.93
C ASP A 116 12.69 -7.15 6.96
N LYS A 117 11.40 -6.86 7.17
CA LYS A 117 10.66 -5.81 6.43
C LYS A 117 11.22 -4.42 6.69
N LYS A 118 11.66 -4.15 7.92
CA LYS A 118 12.30 -2.88 8.29
C LYS A 118 13.67 -2.73 7.64
N TRP A 119 14.47 -3.81 7.68
CA TRP A 119 15.80 -3.84 7.07
C TRP A 119 15.74 -3.70 5.55
N TYR A 120 14.80 -4.39 4.89
CA TYR A 120 14.64 -4.27 3.44
C TYR A 120 14.05 -2.91 3.02
N LYS A 121 13.13 -2.29 3.78
CA LYS A 121 12.72 -0.91 3.52
C LYS A 121 13.90 0.06 3.57
N GLU A 122 14.75 -0.07 4.57
CA GLU A 122 15.97 0.73 4.71
C GLU A 122 16.97 0.45 3.55
N THR A 123 16.95 -0.75 2.96
CA THR A 123 17.82 -1.17 1.85
C THR A 123 17.26 -0.84 0.46
N GLU A 124 15.94 -0.89 0.26
CA GLU A 124 15.24 -0.47 -0.97
C GLU A 124 15.16 1.05 -1.08
N GLU A 125 14.99 1.78 0.02
CA GLU A 125 15.15 3.23 0.03
C GLU A 125 16.56 3.64 -0.44
N ALA A 126 17.56 2.79 -0.20
CA ALA A 126 18.92 2.93 -0.72
C ALA A 126 19.11 2.42 -2.17
N LYS A 127 18.28 1.48 -2.67
CA LYS A 127 18.35 0.98 -4.07
C LYS A 127 17.51 1.79 -5.06
N LEU A 128 16.40 2.39 -4.60
CA LEU A 128 15.62 3.37 -5.35
C LEU A 128 16.46 4.58 -5.76
N GLU A 129 17.65 4.80 -5.19
CA GLU A 129 18.63 5.82 -5.60
C GLU A 129 19.12 5.73 -7.06
N ARG A 130 18.63 4.78 -7.88
CA ARG A 130 19.05 4.59 -9.29
C ARG A 130 17.95 4.74 -10.34
N ASP A 131 16.84 5.40 -10.02
CA ASP A 131 15.83 5.77 -11.03
C ASP A 131 15.89 7.28 -11.29
N ASP A 132 16.32 7.69 -12.48
CA ASP A 132 16.69 9.08 -12.83
C ASP A 132 15.52 10.07 -12.72
N SER A 133 14.27 9.60 -12.85
CA SER A 133 13.08 10.43 -12.60
C SER A 133 12.90 10.78 -11.11
N SER A 134 13.41 9.94 -10.20
CA SER A 134 13.30 10.14 -8.75
C SER A 134 14.41 11.04 -8.17
N VAL A 135 15.48 11.27 -8.92
CA VAL A 135 16.60 12.12 -8.51
C VAL A 135 16.19 13.59 -8.52
N LEU A 136 15.48 14.03 -9.57
CA LEU A 136 15.01 15.40 -9.68
C LEU A 136 13.99 15.73 -8.58
N GLU A 137 13.03 14.82 -8.33
CA GLU A 137 12.07 14.97 -7.23
C GLU A 137 12.74 14.94 -5.86
N ARG A 138 13.78 14.13 -5.66
CA ARG A 138 14.58 14.15 -4.42
C ARG A 138 15.40 15.42 -4.25
N ILE A 139 15.98 15.96 -5.31
CA ILE A 139 16.70 17.25 -5.27
C ILE A 139 15.72 18.36 -4.93
N VAL A 140 14.53 18.37 -5.53
CA VAL A 140 13.46 19.33 -5.25
C VAL A 140 12.96 19.19 -3.81
N LEU A 141 12.70 17.97 -3.34
CA LEU A 141 12.27 17.72 -1.95
C LEU A 141 13.36 18.08 -0.93
N ARG A 142 14.62 17.76 -1.21
CA ARG A 142 15.76 18.15 -0.35
C ARG A 142 15.90 19.67 -0.32
N GLY A 143 15.76 20.35 -1.46
CA GLY A 143 15.71 21.81 -1.54
C GLY A 143 14.60 22.39 -0.67
N ARG A 144 13.39 21.86 -0.77
CA ARG A 144 12.23 22.29 0.06
C ARG A 144 12.45 22.06 1.56
N VAL A 145 13.06 20.94 1.93
CA VAL A 145 13.41 20.64 3.33
C VAL A 145 14.43 21.66 3.85
N SER A 146 15.45 21.99 3.05
CA SER A 146 16.44 23.02 3.36
C SER A 146 15.83 24.42 3.44
N THR A 147 14.95 24.81 2.52
CA THR A 147 14.23 26.10 2.56
C THR A 147 13.43 26.25 3.85
N ILE A 148 12.73 25.20 4.27
CA ILE A 148 11.98 25.22 5.54
C ILE A 148 12.93 25.27 6.74
N TYR A 149 14.05 24.55 6.69
CA TYR A 149 15.07 24.60 7.74
C TYR A 149 15.60 26.02 7.93
N GLU A 150 16.02 26.69 6.85
CA GLU A 150 16.51 28.06 6.86
C GLU A 150 15.45 29.05 7.32
N PHE A 151 14.18 28.84 6.95
CA PHE A 151 13.05 29.65 7.43
C PHE A 151 12.81 29.49 8.94
N LEU A 152 13.01 28.29 9.49
CA LEU A 152 12.81 28.00 10.92
C LEU A 152 14.00 28.41 11.78
N LEU A 153 15.22 28.37 11.23
CA LEU A 153 16.46 28.66 11.95
C LEU A 153 16.45 30.02 12.70
N PRO A 154 16.08 31.16 12.08
CA PRO A 154 16.00 32.44 12.79
C PRO A 154 14.83 32.51 13.79
N LYS A 155 13.86 31.59 13.73
CA LYS A 155 12.73 31.51 14.66
C LYS A 155 13.03 30.67 15.89
N GLY A 156 14.06 29.83 15.82
CA GLY A 156 14.53 28.99 16.90
C GLY A 156 15.31 27.78 16.40
N ARG A 157 16.51 27.59 16.94
CA ARG A 157 17.39 26.46 16.59
C ARG A 157 16.69 25.10 16.79
N ASP A 158 15.98 24.93 17.90
CA ASP A 158 15.24 23.70 18.18
C ASP A 158 14.15 23.42 17.14
N TYR A 159 13.56 24.47 16.55
CA TYR A 159 12.51 24.29 15.54
C TYR A 159 13.07 23.76 14.24
N ALA A 160 14.20 24.31 13.80
CA ALA A 160 14.93 23.85 12.63
C ALA A 160 15.42 22.40 12.83
N LEU A 161 16.01 22.08 13.99
CA LEU A 161 16.50 20.74 14.30
C LEU A 161 15.37 19.70 14.42
N ILE A 162 14.24 20.05 15.04
CA ILE A 162 13.06 19.17 15.07
C ILE A 162 12.60 18.89 13.64
N TRP A 163 12.50 19.92 12.79
CA TRP A 163 12.08 19.75 11.40
C TRP A 163 13.04 18.86 10.60
N GLU A 164 14.35 19.11 10.70
CA GLU A 164 15.39 18.32 10.05
C GLU A 164 15.30 16.84 10.44
N LEU A 165 15.29 16.54 11.74
CA LEU A 165 15.19 15.17 12.24
C LEU A 165 13.86 14.51 11.83
N LYS A 166 12.75 15.27 11.81
CA LYS A 166 11.47 14.76 11.32
C LYS A 166 11.49 14.47 9.81
N SER A 167 12.17 15.29 9.01
CA SER A 167 12.32 15.10 7.56
C SER A 167 13.19 13.89 7.22
N GLN A 168 14.13 13.54 8.10
CA GLN A 168 14.97 12.33 8.03
C GLN A 168 14.26 11.06 8.55
N GLY A 169 12.98 11.15 8.93
CA GLY A 169 12.21 10.00 9.41
C GLY A 169 12.46 9.59 10.87
N VAL A 170 13.20 10.39 11.65
CA VAL A 170 13.52 10.08 13.05
C VAL A 170 12.23 10.07 13.90
N LYS A 171 12.11 9.07 14.78
CA LYS A 171 10.92 8.89 15.63
C LYS A 171 10.86 9.96 16.72
N ASN A 172 9.65 10.35 17.13
CA ASN A 172 9.44 11.40 18.14
C ASN A 172 10.12 11.10 19.49
N LEU A 173 10.21 9.83 19.89
CA LEU A 173 10.92 9.44 21.12
C LEU A 173 12.40 9.80 21.02
N GLU A 174 13.04 9.41 19.93
CA GLU A 174 14.46 9.64 19.68
C GLU A 174 14.78 11.13 19.49
N ILE A 175 13.90 11.92 18.86
CA ILE A 175 14.09 13.38 18.76
C ILE A 175 14.04 14.04 20.14
N ARG A 176 13.11 13.60 21.00
CA ARG A 176 13.00 14.10 22.38
C ARG A 176 14.24 13.79 23.18
N GLU A 177 14.80 12.60 23.03
CA GLU A 177 16.04 12.19 23.69
C GLU A 177 17.24 13.00 23.18
N ARG A 178 17.40 13.12 21.85
CA ARG A 178 18.51 13.86 21.23
C ARG A 178 18.51 15.35 21.57
N LEU A 179 17.33 15.97 21.65
CA LEU A 179 17.18 17.40 21.94
C LEU A 179 16.89 17.69 23.42
N GLN A 180 16.89 16.65 24.27
CA GLN A 180 16.60 16.75 25.71
C GLN A 180 15.28 17.49 26.00
N LEU A 181 14.23 17.19 25.23
CA LEU A 181 12.91 17.80 25.35
C LEU A 181 11.93 16.90 26.09
N SER A 182 11.12 17.47 26.97
CA SER A 182 9.96 16.77 27.53
C SER A 182 8.89 16.52 26.46
N ASP A 183 8.01 15.53 26.71
CA ASP A 183 6.92 15.20 25.78
C ASP A 183 6.01 16.39 25.48
N SER A 184 5.63 17.14 26.51
CA SER A 184 4.79 18.33 26.40
C SER A 184 5.46 19.42 25.58
N THR A 185 6.75 19.68 25.84
CA THR A 185 7.52 20.69 25.10
C THR A 185 7.66 20.31 23.64
N PHE A 186 7.99 19.06 23.33
CA PHE A 186 8.11 18.59 21.95
C PHE A 186 6.79 18.70 21.19
N LYS A 187 5.67 18.27 21.77
CA LYS A 187 4.34 18.38 21.15
C LYS A 187 3.99 19.83 20.84
N SER A 188 4.17 20.73 21.80
CA SER A 188 3.90 22.17 21.61
C SER A 188 4.79 22.77 20.52
N LYS A 189 6.10 22.50 20.55
CA LYS A 189 7.04 22.97 19.52
C LYS A 189 6.67 22.42 18.14
N TRP A 190 6.31 21.14 18.04
CA TRP A 190 5.93 20.51 16.76
C TRP A 190 4.64 21.08 16.17
N GLN A 191 3.62 21.31 16.99
CA GLN A 191 2.39 21.98 16.55
C GLN A 191 2.67 23.40 16.07
N TYR A 192 3.53 24.13 16.77
CA TYR A 192 3.91 25.48 16.40
C TYR A 192 4.70 25.52 15.08
N ILE A 193 5.64 24.61 14.88
CA ILE A 193 6.38 24.44 13.62
C ILE A 193 5.42 24.23 12.44
N LYS A 194 4.45 23.30 12.56
CA LYS A 194 3.43 23.09 11.52
C LYS A 194 2.66 24.36 11.20
N LYS A 195 2.26 25.12 12.23
CA LYS A 195 1.55 26.38 12.05
C LYS A 195 2.40 27.43 11.33
N LEU A 196 3.69 27.54 11.68
CA LEU A 196 4.63 28.45 11.02
C LEU A 196 4.82 28.11 9.55
N ILE A 197 4.99 26.82 9.23
CA ILE A 197 5.16 26.34 7.87
C ILE A 197 3.89 26.58 7.06
N LEU A 198 2.72 26.19 7.56
CA LEU A 198 1.44 26.39 6.84
C LEU A 198 1.13 27.87 6.58
N LYS A 199 1.52 28.76 7.50
CA LYS A 199 1.35 30.21 7.32
C LYS A 199 2.26 30.77 6.23
N ALA A 200 3.51 30.29 6.14
CA ALA A 200 4.47 30.75 5.14
C ALA A 200 4.30 30.05 3.78
N TYR A 201 3.90 28.78 3.79
CA TYR A 201 3.80 27.90 2.64
C TYR A 201 2.45 27.14 2.68
N PRO A 202 1.37 27.75 2.14
CA PRO A 202 0.04 27.13 2.17
C PRO A 202 -0.12 25.87 1.30
N SER A 203 0.82 25.65 0.37
CA SER A 203 0.89 24.45 -0.46
C SER A 203 2.35 24.02 -0.63
N VAL A 204 2.58 22.70 -0.77
CA VAL A 204 3.89 22.09 -1.00
C VAL A 204 4.52 22.57 -2.33
N ASP A 205 3.68 22.94 -3.31
CA ASP A 205 4.12 23.44 -4.62
C ASP A 205 4.62 24.90 -4.59
N LYS A 206 4.43 25.60 -3.47
CA LYS A 206 4.83 27.01 -3.29
C LYS A 206 6.12 27.18 -2.49
N ILE A 207 6.82 26.08 -2.21
CA ILE A 207 8.14 26.10 -1.57
C ILE A 207 9.17 26.04 -2.68
N TYR A 208 9.78 27.19 -2.98
CA TYR A 208 10.85 27.37 -3.96
C TYR A 208 12.21 27.40 -3.26
#